data_AF-A0A6M1YTV1-F1
#
_entry.id   AF-A0A6M1YTV1-F1
#
_cell.length_a   1.000
_cell.length_b   1.000
_cell.length_c   1.000
_cell.angle_alpha   90.00
_cell.angle_beta   90.00
_cell.angle_gamma   90.00
#
_symmetry.space_group_name_H-M   'P 1'
#
loop_
_entity.id
_entity.type
_entity.pdbx_description
1 polymer ?
#
loop_
_entity_poly.entity_id
_entity_poly.type
_entity_poly.pdbx_seq_one_letter_code
_entity_poly.pdbx_strand_id
1 'polypeptide(L)'
;MKKIYLIIFSLVLFSCTKDIKKAHITAPDLTNNPSWDVVCTNTKPLLSFYKSKGGVGKITYTIQLDSEPHFNSPNFIEYKDVEELNEFLVQKRVKTTLVDKIRYYWRAKAIDSNGAESQWSHSRFYVNTTYNKNFMNLTRINVKNVQVSTGENPKNLIDYDDPGQISFWQASPPGPIKPWALFDFGKPTSVSRIWMLSNINTDDGWLEDFSWEKSLDGQNFTVIEAANISNNDTFRNIIDINPVNTRFLRLKIRHFRGVAPHLNCVIFYSPGQPKVPITPEGRYVLLIGDQMNGGTFTQLAPYIKTLDLGIKMLTVPHYEINNDIIEKLKNKPIAIILSGNNADYPNLPMYEYNGVFDIIRKTNIPLLGICAGHQMIAFTYGYSFVRSMGWEALTSLEKLQQVKPIHILIDDPIFKSIKNPFIAPEIHGWSVAVVPEDFELLSESTYIQNIKHKEKLIYGSQFHPEVEVPYNGGKELLTNFLKIALDNSTK
;
A
#
# COMPACT_ATOMS: atom_id res chain seq x y z
N MET A 1 16.33 15.18 -78.40
CA MET A 1 16.59 16.63 -78.58
C MET A 1 15.61 17.42 -77.73
N LYS A 2 16.13 18.44 -77.05
CA LYS A 2 15.52 19.25 -75.97
C LYS A 2 14.11 19.77 -76.27
N LYS A 3 13.28 19.89 -75.23
CA LYS A 3 12.57 21.15 -74.93
C LYS A 3 12.43 21.33 -73.41
N ILE A 4 13.08 22.39 -72.97
CA ILE A 4 13.07 23.00 -71.64
C ILE A 4 11.71 23.68 -71.46
N TYR A 5 11.08 23.56 -70.30
CA TYR A 5 10.09 24.53 -69.85
C TYR A 5 10.40 25.04 -68.45
N LEU A 6 10.32 26.35 -68.36
CA LEU A 6 10.83 27.27 -67.38
C LEU A 6 9.92 27.28 -66.14
N ILE A 7 10.54 27.28 -64.96
CA ILE A 7 9.89 27.52 -63.67
C ILE A 7 9.62 29.04 -63.57
N ILE A 8 8.37 29.42 -63.29
CA ILE A 8 8.03 30.75 -62.76
C ILE A 8 7.23 30.56 -61.47
N PHE A 9 7.82 31.09 -60.41
CA PHE A 9 7.32 31.23 -59.05
C PHE A 9 5.98 31.98 -58.99
N SER A 10 5.06 31.51 -58.17
CA SER A 10 4.13 32.39 -57.48
C SER A 10 4.05 31.98 -56.01
N LEU A 11 4.60 32.86 -55.17
CA LEU A 11 4.55 32.83 -53.72
C LEU A 11 3.09 32.96 -53.28
N VAL A 12 2.53 31.93 -52.67
CA VAL A 12 1.36 32.08 -51.80
C VAL A 12 1.81 31.76 -50.38
N LEU A 13 2.08 32.83 -49.63
CA LEU A 13 2.30 32.81 -48.19
C LEU A 13 1.02 32.34 -47.50
N PHE A 14 0.86 31.04 -47.31
CA PHE A 14 -0.03 30.53 -46.28
C PHE A 14 0.72 30.61 -44.95
N SER A 15 0.45 31.68 -44.19
CA SER A 15 0.69 31.75 -42.76
C SER A 15 -0.15 30.66 -42.08
N CYS A 16 0.39 29.44 -42.04
CA CYS A 16 -0.15 28.37 -41.22
C CYS A 16 0.39 28.58 -39.81
N THR A 17 -0.23 29.51 -39.06
CA THR A 17 -0.16 29.47 -37.60
C THR A 17 -0.83 28.18 -37.19
N LYS A 18 -0.04 27.13 -37.00
CA LYS A 18 -0.46 26.01 -36.17
C LYS A 18 -0.80 26.63 -34.82
N ASP A 19 -2.08 26.80 -34.54
CA ASP A 19 -2.56 26.86 -33.17
C ASP A 19 -2.10 25.55 -32.51
N ILE A 20 -0.93 25.60 -31.90
CA ILE A 20 -0.51 24.62 -30.92
C ILE A 20 -1.58 24.72 -29.86
N LYS A 21 -2.55 23.79 -29.85
CA LYS A 21 -3.48 23.63 -28.73
C LYS A 21 -2.62 23.68 -27.47
N LYS A 22 -2.71 24.77 -26.69
CA LYS A 22 -2.03 24.87 -25.39
C LYS A 22 -2.40 23.60 -24.63
N ALA A 23 -1.41 22.77 -24.33
CA ALA A 23 -1.64 21.54 -23.60
C ALA A 23 -2.25 21.94 -22.25
N HIS A 24 -3.53 21.64 -22.05
CA HIS A 24 -4.23 21.98 -20.82
C HIS A 24 -3.48 21.34 -19.64
N ILE A 25 -3.15 22.13 -18.62
CA ILE A 25 -2.47 21.61 -17.43
C ILE A 25 -3.44 20.78 -16.60
N THR A 26 -3.11 19.52 -16.32
CA THR A 26 -3.98 18.63 -15.54
C THR A 26 -3.92 18.98 -14.06
N ALA A 27 -4.94 18.59 -13.29
CA ALA A 27 -4.83 18.61 -11.83
C ALA A 27 -3.71 17.64 -11.37
N PRO A 28 -3.00 17.95 -10.26
CA PRO A 28 -2.03 17.03 -9.69
C PRO A 28 -2.74 15.76 -9.17
N ASP A 29 -2.14 14.59 -9.31
CA ASP A 29 -2.75 13.36 -8.83
C ASP A 29 -2.27 13.06 -7.39
N LEU A 30 -3.15 13.17 -6.40
CA LEU A 30 -2.77 13.10 -4.99
C LEU A 30 -2.36 11.67 -4.61
N THR A 31 -1.16 11.53 -4.02
CA THR A 31 -0.64 10.20 -3.63
C THR A 31 -1.32 9.69 -2.35
N ASN A 32 -0.87 8.53 -1.86
CA ASN A 32 -1.30 7.95 -0.58
C ASN A 32 -0.82 8.72 0.67
N ASN A 33 -0.03 9.78 0.53
CA ASN A 33 0.68 10.41 1.66
C ASN A 33 0.35 11.89 1.86
N PRO A 34 -0.51 12.21 2.82
CA PRO A 34 -1.56 11.34 3.36
C PRO A 34 -2.85 11.48 2.55
N SER A 35 -3.59 10.40 2.35
CA SER A 35 -4.88 10.46 1.65
C SER A 35 -5.96 9.58 2.27
N TRP A 36 -7.22 9.89 1.93
CA TRP A 36 -8.41 9.10 2.24
C TRP A 36 -8.45 8.53 3.67
N ASP A 37 -8.29 9.41 4.67
CA ASP A 37 -8.36 9.07 6.10
C ASP A 37 -7.25 8.12 6.60
N VAL A 38 -6.12 8.05 5.89
CA VAL A 38 -4.90 7.46 6.46
C VAL A 38 -4.57 8.13 7.79
N VAL A 39 -4.19 7.31 8.77
CA VAL A 39 -3.79 7.77 10.10
C VAL A 39 -2.32 8.17 10.07
N CYS A 40 -2.05 9.48 10.17
CA CYS A 40 -0.72 10.03 10.34
C CYS A 40 -0.31 10.01 11.81
N THR A 41 0.76 9.28 12.12
CA THR A 41 1.37 9.27 13.47
C THR A 41 2.38 10.40 13.68
N ASN A 42 2.59 11.24 12.66
CA ASN A 42 3.45 12.41 12.70
C ASN A 42 2.59 13.67 12.55
N THR A 43 2.67 14.59 13.51
CA THR A 43 1.96 15.89 13.49
C THR A 43 2.50 16.87 12.45
N LYS A 44 3.59 16.52 11.77
CA LYS A 44 4.16 17.27 10.64
C LYS A 44 4.26 16.36 9.42
N PRO A 45 3.11 15.88 8.89
CA PRO A 45 3.12 14.92 7.80
C PRO A 45 3.79 15.52 6.55
N LEU A 46 4.25 14.63 5.68
CA LEU A 46 4.76 14.99 4.37
C LEU A 46 3.62 14.86 3.38
N LEU A 47 3.19 15.98 2.79
CA LEU A 47 2.20 15.97 1.72
C LEU A 47 2.93 15.63 0.42
N SER A 48 2.50 14.62 -0.33
CA SER A 48 3.06 14.31 -1.64
C SER A 48 1.99 13.98 -2.67
N PHE A 49 2.30 14.27 -3.93
CA PHE A 49 1.42 14.00 -5.06
C PHE A 49 2.24 13.90 -6.35
N TYR A 50 1.65 13.29 -7.37
CA TYR A 50 2.24 13.24 -8.69
C TYR A 50 2.12 14.58 -9.39
N LYS A 51 3.15 14.89 -10.19
CA LYS A 51 3.16 16.09 -11.00
C LYS A 51 2.01 16.13 -12.00
N SER A 52 1.60 17.33 -12.35
CA SER A 52 0.67 17.57 -13.44
C SER A 52 1.30 17.28 -14.80
N LYS A 53 0.45 16.96 -15.79
CA LYS A 53 0.83 16.81 -17.20
C LYS A 53 0.33 18.03 -17.99
N GLY A 54 0.96 18.31 -19.13
CA GLY A 54 0.62 19.48 -19.96
C GLY A 54 1.22 20.77 -19.40
N GLY A 55 0.58 21.92 -19.69
CA GLY A 55 1.07 23.24 -19.30
C GLY A 55 2.25 23.75 -20.13
N VAL A 56 2.67 24.98 -19.84
CA VAL A 56 3.83 25.62 -20.48
C VAL A 56 4.90 26.00 -19.45
N GLY A 57 6.14 25.62 -19.74
CA GLY A 57 7.30 26.00 -18.93
C GLY A 57 7.40 25.22 -17.61
N LYS A 58 8.08 25.82 -16.63
CA LYS A 58 8.19 25.29 -15.27
C LYS A 58 6.81 25.33 -14.61
N ILE A 59 6.42 24.20 -14.01
CA ILE A 59 5.19 24.08 -13.22
C ILE A 59 5.53 24.25 -11.74
N THR A 60 4.74 25.05 -11.04
CA THR A 60 4.76 25.15 -9.57
C THR A 60 3.38 24.80 -9.00
N TYR A 61 3.33 24.57 -7.69
CA TYR A 61 2.10 24.12 -7.04
C TYR A 61 1.71 25.02 -5.87
N THR A 62 0.41 25.25 -5.75
CA THR A 62 -0.20 25.78 -4.53
C THR A 62 -0.83 24.64 -3.76
N ILE A 63 -0.52 24.52 -2.47
CA ILE A 63 -1.06 23.52 -1.56
C ILE A 63 -1.77 24.23 -0.41
N GLN A 64 -2.97 23.78 -0.08
CA GLN A 64 -3.72 24.24 1.09
C GLN A 64 -4.06 23.08 2.01
N LEU A 65 -4.06 23.33 3.32
CA LEU A 65 -4.35 22.35 4.37
C LEU A 65 -5.17 23.03 5.48
N ASP A 66 -6.27 22.42 5.87
CA ASP A 66 -7.21 22.95 6.85
C ASP A 66 -7.86 21.82 7.68
N SER A 67 -8.38 22.12 8.86
CA SER A 67 -9.28 21.21 9.60
C SER A 67 -10.72 21.28 9.08
N GLU A 68 -11.06 22.33 8.32
CA GLU A 68 -12.37 22.51 7.70
C GLU A 68 -12.36 22.09 6.21
N PRO A 69 -13.39 21.37 5.72
CA PRO A 69 -13.43 20.87 4.34
C PRO A 69 -13.50 21.97 3.28
N HIS A 70 -13.90 23.18 3.66
CA HIS A 70 -14.07 24.32 2.75
C HIS A 70 -12.88 25.28 2.72
N PHE A 71 -11.79 24.98 3.44
CA PHE A 71 -10.56 25.80 3.47
C PHE A 71 -10.82 27.26 3.84
N ASN A 72 -11.65 27.49 4.86
CA ASN A 72 -12.12 28.79 5.29
C ASN A 72 -11.80 29.10 6.75
N SER A 73 -11.02 28.25 7.43
CA SER A 73 -10.55 28.59 8.77
C SER A 73 -9.59 29.78 8.70
N PRO A 74 -9.55 30.65 9.73
CA PRO A 74 -8.69 31.83 9.71
C PRO A 74 -7.19 31.48 9.66
N ASN A 75 -6.82 30.24 10.00
CA ASN A 75 -5.44 29.79 10.13
C ASN A 75 -5.11 28.60 9.23
N PHE A 76 -5.83 28.42 8.11
CA PHE A 76 -5.49 27.36 7.16
C PHE A 76 -4.07 27.58 6.63
N ILE A 77 -3.36 26.48 6.39
CA ILE A 77 -1.97 26.50 5.96
C ILE A 77 -1.95 26.57 4.44
N GLU A 78 -1.21 27.54 3.88
CA GLU A 78 -0.98 27.66 2.44
C GLU A 78 0.52 27.62 2.12
N TYR A 79 0.88 26.84 1.11
CA TYR A 79 2.19 26.84 0.50
C TYR A 79 2.05 27.22 -0.97
N LYS A 80 2.75 28.26 -1.40
CA LYS A 80 2.86 28.66 -2.82
C LYS A 80 4.22 28.28 -3.37
N ASP A 81 4.30 28.28 -4.70
CA ASP A 81 5.54 28.10 -5.46
C ASP A 81 6.30 26.82 -5.05
N VAL A 82 5.55 25.76 -4.72
CA VAL A 82 6.15 24.47 -4.39
C VAL A 82 6.67 23.87 -5.69
N GLU A 83 7.96 23.52 -5.70
CA GLU A 83 8.62 22.98 -6.89
C GLU A 83 8.52 21.45 -6.96
N GLU A 84 8.68 20.92 -8.17
CA GLU A 84 8.81 19.48 -8.41
C GLU A 84 10.07 18.95 -7.72
N LEU A 85 9.91 17.82 -7.00
CA LEU A 85 11.04 17.15 -6.36
C LEU A 85 11.88 16.42 -7.40
N ASN A 86 11.20 15.71 -8.30
CA ASN A 86 11.78 14.93 -9.38
C ASN A 86 10.77 14.81 -10.53
N GLU A 87 11.08 13.99 -11.53
CA GLU A 87 10.24 13.83 -12.71
C GLU A 87 8.86 13.21 -12.45
N PHE A 88 8.57 12.73 -11.24
CA PHE A 88 7.30 12.10 -10.87
C PHE A 88 6.55 12.82 -9.76
N LEU A 89 7.27 13.33 -8.76
CA LEU A 89 6.71 13.72 -7.47
C LEU A 89 6.90 15.20 -7.15
N VAL A 90 5.93 15.72 -6.41
CA VAL A 90 6.01 16.96 -5.64
C VAL A 90 5.80 16.60 -4.18
N GLN A 91 6.55 17.23 -3.29
CA GLN A 91 6.39 17.01 -1.86
C GLN A 91 6.52 18.29 -1.03
N LYS A 92 5.78 18.36 0.07
CA LYS A 92 5.84 19.45 1.03
C LYS A 92 5.63 18.95 2.44
N ARG A 93 6.67 19.03 3.27
CA ARG A 93 6.53 18.77 4.71
C ARG A 93 5.73 19.90 5.36
N VAL A 94 4.71 19.54 6.11
CA VAL A 94 3.96 20.50 6.93
C VAL A 94 4.91 21.06 8.00
N LYS A 95 5.10 22.37 8.03
CA LYS A 95 6.02 23.04 8.96
C LYS A 95 5.40 23.20 10.36
N THR A 96 4.11 23.52 10.39
CA THR A 96 3.31 23.70 11.60
C THR A 96 2.97 22.35 12.22
N THR A 97 3.04 22.26 13.55
CA THR A 97 2.57 21.08 14.28
C THR A 97 1.05 21.04 14.21
N LEU A 98 0.51 20.00 13.57
CA LEU A 98 -0.92 19.74 13.53
C LEU A 98 -1.43 19.24 14.88
N VAL A 99 -2.70 19.54 15.17
CA VAL A 99 -3.38 19.11 16.39
C VAL A 99 -3.68 17.62 16.29
N ASP A 100 -3.39 16.90 17.37
CA ASP A 100 -3.63 15.46 17.43
C ASP A 100 -5.13 15.14 17.49
N LYS A 101 -5.53 13.97 17.00
CA LYS A 101 -6.91 13.46 16.99
C LYS A 101 -7.90 14.31 16.18
N ILE A 102 -7.41 14.99 15.15
CA ILE A 102 -8.20 15.80 14.23
C ILE A 102 -8.06 15.27 12.79
N ARG A 103 -9.18 15.31 12.05
CA ARG A 103 -9.20 15.12 10.60
C ARG A 103 -8.79 16.42 9.92
N TYR A 104 -7.88 16.32 8.95
CA TYR A 104 -7.43 17.43 8.13
C TYR A 104 -7.78 17.18 6.66
N TYR A 105 -8.15 18.25 5.96
CA TYR A 105 -8.42 18.30 4.53
C TYR A 105 -7.29 19.06 3.85
N TRP A 106 -6.85 18.58 2.69
CA TRP A 106 -5.83 19.27 1.92
C TRP A 106 -6.10 19.19 0.43
N ARG A 107 -5.59 20.19 -0.30
CA ARG A 107 -5.75 20.26 -1.75
C ARG A 107 -4.52 20.84 -2.42
N ALA A 108 -4.30 20.46 -3.67
CA ALA A 108 -3.22 20.98 -4.49
C ALA A 108 -3.73 21.35 -5.89
N LYS A 109 -3.17 22.42 -6.46
CA LYS A 109 -3.33 22.78 -7.87
C LYS A 109 -1.98 23.14 -8.47
N ALA A 110 -1.85 22.93 -9.76
CA ALA A 110 -0.67 23.27 -10.54
C ALA A 110 -0.85 24.63 -11.23
N ILE A 111 0.26 25.34 -11.40
CA ILE A 111 0.35 26.64 -12.05
C ILE A 111 1.52 26.58 -13.02
N ASP A 112 1.27 26.85 -14.30
CA ASP A 112 2.32 26.90 -15.32
C ASP A 112 3.03 28.26 -15.36
N SER A 113 4.09 28.38 -16.17
CA SER A 113 4.88 29.62 -16.25
C SER A 113 4.12 30.82 -16.87
N ASN A 114 2.98 30.58 -17.51
CA ASN A 114 2.09 31.64 -18.01
C ASN A 114 0.98 31.98 -17.01
N GLY A 115 0.95 31.36 -15.84
CA GLY A 115 -0.09 31.53 -14.83
C GLY A 115 -1.36 30.72 -15.11
N ALA A 116 -1.35 29.76 -16.05
CA ALA A 116 -2.50 28.88 -16.24
C ALA A 116 -2.61 27.90 -15.07
N GLU A 117 -3.81 27.82 -14.48
CA GLU A 117 -4.08 26.99 -13.30
C GLU A 117 -4.82 25.70 -13.67
N SER A 118 -4.48 24.61 -13.00
CA SER A 118 -5.27 23.38 -13.04
C SER A 118 -6.51 23.46 -12.14
N GLN A 119 -7.40 22.49 -12.28
CA GLN A 119 -8.38 22.18 -11.23
C GLN A 119 -7.67 21.79 -9.92
N TRP A 120 -8.37 21.96 -8.80
CA TRP A 120 -7.92 21.48 -7.50
C TRP A 120 -8.15 19.98 -7.36
N SER A 121 -7.12 19.28 -6.90
CA SER A 121 -7.27 17.93 -6.36
C SER A 121 -7.40 18.00 -4.85
N HIS A 122 -8.27 17.16 -4.26
CA HIS A 122 -8.62 17.19 -2.84
C HIS A 122 -8.37 15.84 -2.18
N SER A 123 -7.91 15.86 -0.93
CA SER A 123 -7.84 14.69 -0.08
C SER A 123 -7.94 15.07 1.39
N ARG A 124 -7.85 14.07 2.26
CA ARG A 124 -7.94 14.23 3.72
C ARG A 124 -7.25 13.10 4.46
N PHE A 125 -6.94 13.33 5.72
CA PHE A 125 -6.28 12.35 6.58
C PHE A 125 -6.59 12.61 8.05
N TYR A 126 -6.23 11.67 8.92
CA TYR A 126 -6.44 11.81 10.36
C TYR A 126 -5.10 11.83 11.08
N VAL A 127 -4.85 12.83 11.93
CA VAL A 127 -3.64 12.85 12.77
C VAL A 127 -3.93 12.10 14.05
N ASN A 128 -3.12 11.08 14.36
CA ASN A 128 -3.24 10.33 15.60
C ASN A 128 -1.90 9.77 16.10
N THR A 129 -1.25 10.51 17.00
CA THR A 129 0.08 10.16 17.52
C THR A 129 0.06 9.12 18.63
N THR A 130 -1.09 8.96 19.30
CA THR A 130 -1.25 8.05 20.44
C THR A 130 -1.05 6.58 20.05
N TYR A 131 -1.05 6.26 18.76
CA TYR A 131 -1.26 4.90 18.27
C TYR A 131 -0.01 4.18 17.74
N ASN A 132 1.16 4.83 17.68
CA ASN A 132 2.36 4.21 17.12
C ASN A 132 2.78 2.90 17.85
N LYS A 133 2.36 2.70 19.11
CA LYS A 133 2.61 1.45 19.88
C LYS A 133 1.40 0.54 20.05
N ASN A 134 0.18 1.09 20.11
CA ASN A 134 -1.03 0.31 20.41
C ASN A 134 -1.55 -0.51 19.23
N PHE A 135 -1.22 -0.13 17.98
CA PHE A 135 -1.59 -0.91 16.79
C PHE A 135 -1.01 -2.33 16.81
N MET A 136 0.13 -2.55 17.48
CA MET A 136 0.74 -3.87 17.62
C MET A 136 0.10 -4.74 18.73
N ASN A 137 -0.82 -4.21 19.53
CA ASN A 137 -1.51 -4.92 20.61
C ASN A 137 -2.86 -5.50 20.16
N LEU A 138 -2.97 -5.85 18.89
CA LEU A 138 -4.17 -6.45 18.32
C LEU A 138 -3.84 -7.75 17.61
N THR A 139 -4.74 -8.72 17.75
CA THR A 139 -4.71 -9.97 16.99
C THR A 139 -5.97 -10.09 16.15
N ARG A 140 -5.86 -10.47 14.88
CA ARG A 140 -7.02 -10.75 14.03
C ARG A 140 -7.90 -11.85 14.64
N ILE A 141 -9.22 -11.69 14.51
CA ILE A 141 -10.20 -12.69 14.89
C ILE A 141 -10.59 -13.48 13.64
N ASN A 142 -10.58 -14.80 13.76
CA ASN A 142 -11.10 -15.69 12.72
C ASN A 142 -12.64 -15.74 12.78
N VAL A 143 -13.30 -15.33 11.70
CA VAL A 143 -14.76 -15.45 11.55
C VAL A 143 -15.08 -16.85 11.03
N LYS A 144 -15.96 -17.58 11.73
CA LYS A 144 -16.34 -18.94 11.33
C LYS A 144 -17.41 -18.97 10.26
N ASN A 145 -18.37 -18.05 10.32
CA ASN A 145 -19.45 -17.97 9.36
C ASN A 145 -19.97 -16.54 9.25
N VAL A 146 -20.51 -16.19 8.09
CA VAL A 146 -21.14 -14.91 7.82
C VAL A 146 -22.52 -15.15 7.20
N GLN A 147 -23.51 -14.41 7.67
CA GLN A 147 -24.87 -14.40 7.14
C GLN A 147 -25.29 -12.97 6.84
N VAL A 148 -26.17 -12.79 5.88
CA VAL A 148 -26.67 -11.47 5.49
C VAL A 148 -28.18 -11.52 5.35
N SER A 149 -28.83 -10.38 5.52
CA SER A 149 -30.28 -10.25 5.36
C SER A 149 -30.75 -10.49 3.93
N THR A 150 -29.96 -10.02 2.96
CA THR A 150 -30.30 -9.89 1.54
C THR A 150 -29.02 -9.80 0.71
N GLY A 151 -29.18 -9.91 -0.62
CA GLY A 151 -28.09 -9.78 -1.57
C GLY A 151 -27.30 -11.05 -1.79
N GLU A 152 -26.11 -10.89 -2.35
CA GLU A 152 -25.30 -11.99 -2.89
C GLU A 152 -23.87 -11.96 -2.34
N ASN A 153 -23.23 -13.14 -2.36
CA ASN A 153 -21.82 -13.34 -2.00
C ASN A 153 -21.40 -12.91 -0.56
N PRO A 154 -22.15 -13.28 0.50
CA PRO A 154 -21.80 -12.89 1.86
C PRO A 154 -20.40 -13.33 2.30
N LYS A 155 -19.90 -14.45 1.77
CA LYS A 155 -18.56 -14.98 2.05
C LYS A 155 -17.44 -13.99 1.69
N ASN A 156 -17.65 -13.11 0.72
CA ASN A 156 -16.65 -12.16 0.26
C ASN A 156 -16.29 -11.13 1.34
N LEU A 157 -17.21 -10.88 2.31
CA LEU A 157 -16.93 -10.00 3.46
C LEU A 157 -15.71 -10.44 4.28
N ILE A 158 -15.33 -11.72 4.20
CA ILE A 158 -14.21 -12.32 4.92
C ILE A 158 -13.25 -13.06 3.97
N ASP A 159 -13.28 -12.76 2.68
CA ASP A 159 -12.33 -13.29 1.70
C ASP A 159 -11.07 -12.41 1.70
N TYR A 160 -10.03 -12.89 2.38
CA TYR A 160 -8.75 -12.18 2.48
C TYR A 160 -7.74 -12.62 1.43
N ASP A 161 -8.10 -13.59 0.58
CA ASP A 161 -7.26 -14.09 -0.51
C ASP A 161 -7.40 -13.23 -1.77
N ASP A 162 -8.45 -12.41 -1.83
CA ASP A 162 -8.71 -11.49 -2.94
C ASP A 162 -7.70 -10.34 -2.94
N PRO A 163 -6.80 -10.30 -3.94
CA PRO A 163 -5.70 -9.35 -3.95
C PRO A 163 -6.14 -7.93 -4.30
N GLY A 164 -7.22 -7.73 -5.04
CA GLY A 164 -7.67 -6.39 -5.43
C GLY A 164 -8.84 -5.87 -4.61
N GLN A 165 -9.32 -6.66 -3.64
CA GLN A 165 -10.59 -6.42 -2.96
C GLN A 165 -11.72 -6.18 -3.98
N ILE A 166 -11.68 -6.93 -5.10
CA ILE A 166 -12.61 -6.86 -6.23
C ILE A 166 -13.91 -7.60 -5.89
N SER A 167 -13.81 -8.66 -5.10
CA SER A 167 -14.91 -9.40 -4.54
C SER A 167 -15.59 -8.58 -3.44
N PHE A 168 -16.91 -8.66 -3.41
CA PHE A 168 -17.72 -7.92 -2.44
C PHE A 168 -19.00 -8.65 -2.12
N TRP A 169 -19.58 -8.30 -0.98
CA TRP A 169 -21.00 -8.46 -0.72
C TRP A 169 -21.73 -7.19 -1.13
N GLN A 170 -22.83 -7.35 -1.82
CA GLN A 170 -23.77 -6.28 -2.11
C GLN A 170 -25.16 -6.74 -1.67
N ALA A 171 -25.84 -5.92 -0.86
CA ALA A 171 -27.21 -6.21 -0.49
C ALA A 171 -28.15 -6.06 -1.70
N SER A 172 -29.37 -6.60 -1.59
CA SER A 172 -30.40 -6.30 -2.58
C SER A 172 -30.72 -4.79 -2.61
N PRO A 173 -31.10 -4.23 -3.77
CA PRO A 173 -31.57 -2.85 -3.90
C PRO A 173 -32.70 -2.49 -2.92
N PRO A 174 -33.01 -1.20 -2.74
CA PRO A 174 -33.85 -0.73 -1.64
C PRO A 174 -35.22 -1.40 -1.67
N GLY A 175 -35.62 -1.93 -0.51
CA GLY A 175 -36.87 -2.64 -0.31
C GLY A 175 -37.27 -2.58 1.16
N PRO A 176 -38.31 -3.30 1.58
CA PRO A 176 -38.78 -3.25 2.97
C PRO A 176 -37.77 -3.82 3.97
N ILE A 177 -36.81 -4.61 3.51
CA ILE A 177 -35.80 -5.27 4.35
C ILE A 177 -34.61 -4.32 4.54
N LYS A 178 -34.36 -3.92 5.79
CA LYS A 178 -33.15 -3.16 6.15
C LYS A 178 -31.92 -4.08 6.11
N PRO A 179 -30.87 -3.77 5.32
CA PRO A 179 -29.71 -4.64 5.20
C PRO A 179 -28.95 -4.84 6.51
N TRP A 180 -28.49 -6.06 6.76
CA TRP A 180 -27.57 -6.39 7.85
C TRP A 180 -26.64 -7.54 7.48
N ALA A 181 -25.48 -7.60 8.15
CA ALA A 181 -24.52 -8.70 8.08
C ALA A 181 -24.21 -9.22 9.49
N LEU A 182 -24.26 -10.53 9.70
CA LEU A 182 -24.03 -11.22 10.97
C LEU A 182 -22.78 -12.09 10.86
N PHE A 183 -21.84 -11.89 11.77
CA PHE A 183 -20.57 -12.59 11.85
C PHE A 183 -20.57 -13.48 13.09
N ASP A 184 -20.38 -14.79 12.90
CA ASP A 184 -20.24 -15.78 13.99
C ASP A 184 -18.76 -16.12 14.19
N PHE A 185 -18.24 -15.89 15.38
CA PHE A 185 -16.86 -16.28 15.76
C PHE A 185 -16.75 -17.75 16.20
N GLY A 186 -17.88 -18.47 16.29
CA GLY A 186 -18.00 -19.86 16.75
C GLY A 186 -17.94 -20.03 18.26
N LYS A 187 -17.36 -19.06 18.98
CA LYS A 187 -17.26 -19.03 20.44
C LYS A 187 -17.23 -17.57 20.94
N PRO A 188 -17.56 -17.32 22.23
CA PRO A 188 -17.34 -16.02 22.83
C PRO A 188 -15.89 -15.56 22.64
N THR A 189 -15.73 -14.37 22.08
CA THR A 189 -14.46 -13.76 21.68
C THR A 189 -14.49 -12.29 22.06
N SER A 190 -13.39 -11.77 22.58
CA SER A 190 -13.24 -10.35 22.91
C SER A 190 -12.95 -9.55 21.66
N VAL A 191 -13.81 -8.60 21.29
CA VAL A 191 -13.62 -7.71 20.13
C VAL A 191 -13.36 -6.29 20.61
N SER A 192 -12.28 -5.67 20.14
CA SER A 192 -11.91 -4.29 20.48
C SER A 192 -11.75 -3.38 19.26
N ARG A 193 -11.70 -3.95 18.06
CA ARG A 193 -11.68 -3.16 16.83
C ARG A 193 -12.35 -3.85 15.67
N ILE A 194 -12.91 -3.03 14.80
CA ILE A 194 -13.50 -3.42 13.53
C ILE A 194 -12.84 -2.57 12.44
N TRP A 195 -12.32 -3.23 11.41
CA TRP A 195 -11.92 -2.59 10.16
C TRP A 195 -12.89 -3.01 9.07
N MET A 196 -13.39 -2.08 8.28
CA MET A 196 -14.26 -2.39 7.14
C MET A 196 -13.94 -1.52 5.94
N LEU A 197 -14.14 -2.12 4.77
CA LEU A 197 -13.94 -1.50 3.47
C LEU A 197 -15.23 -1.62 2.66
N SER A 198 -15.86 -0.47 2.39
CA SER A 198 -16.91 -0.31 1.38
C SER A 198 -16.32 -0.17 -0.02
N ASN A 199 -17.19 -0.06 -1.01
CA ASN A 199 -16.84 0.08 -2.42
C ASN A 199 -15.67 1.06 -2.64
N ILE A 200 -14.56 0.52 -3.16
CA ILE A 200 -13.31 1.25 -3.40
C ILE A 200 -13.32 2.03 -4.72
N ASN A 201 -14.23 1.70 -5.64
CA ASN A 201 -14.23 2.25 -6.99
C ASN A 201 -15.11 3.50 -7.11
N THR A 202 -16.20 3.57 -6.35
CA THR A 202 -17.15 4.68 -6.34
C THR A 202 -17.73 4.87 -4.94
N ASP A 203 -18.40 5.99 -4.70
CA ASP A 203 -19.12 6.23 -3.45
C ASP A 203 -20.48 5.51 -3.36
N ASP A 204 -20.92 4.87 -4.45
CA ASP A 204 -22.10 4.01 -4.45
C ASP A 204 -21.90 2.80 -3.53
N GLY A 205 -22.83 2.64 -2.60
CA GLY A 205 -22.83 1.60 -1.57
C GLY A 205 -22.02 1.92 -0.32
N TRP A 206 -21.44 3.12 -0.19
CA TRP A 206 -20.83 3.55 1.06
C TRP A 206 -21.87 3.62 2.18
N LEU A 207 -21.53 3.09 3.35
CA LEU A 207 -22.41 3.16 4.51
C LEU A 207 -22.33 4.56 5.11
N GLU A 208 -23.46 5.22 5.37
CA GLU A 208 -23.48 6.56 5.97
C GLU A 208 -23.97 6.54 7.42
N ASP A 209 -24.87 5.61 7.73
CA ASP A 209 -25.42 5.45 9.07
C ASP A 209 -25.58 3.95 9.37
N PHE A 210 -24.85 3.46 10.37
CA PHE A 210 -24.83 2.04 10.73
C PHE A 210 -24.42 1.81 12.19
N SER A 211 -24.80 0.68 12.76
CA SER A 211 -24.37 0.28 14.10
C SER A 211 -23.88 -1.14 14.13
N TRP A 212 -22.98 -1.41 15.06
CA TRP A 212 -22.64 -2.76 15.46
C TRP A 212 -23.43 -3.18 16.69
N GLU A 213 -24.01 -4.37 16.62
CA GLU A 213 -24.73 -5.01 17.71
C GLU A 213 -24.03 -6.31 18.11
N LYS A 214 -24.02 -6.64 19.40
CA LYS A 214 -23.43 -7.86 19.95
C LYS A 214 -24.50 -8.84 20.45
N SER A 215 -24.19 -10.14 20.36
CA SER A 215 -25.02 -11.20 20.91
C SER A 215 -24.21 -12.45 21.30
N LEU A 216 -24.60 -13.12 22.38
CA LEU A 216 -24.02 -14.41 22.77
C LEU A 216 -24.77 -15.60 22.15
N ASP A 217 -26.08 -15.44 21.91
CA ASP A 217 -26.99 -16.50 21.46
C ASP A 217 -27.40 -16.37 19.98
N GLY A 218 -27.07 -15.26 19.33
CA GLY A 218 -27.43 -14.95 17.95
C GLY A 218 -28.90 -14.54 17.77
N GLN A 219 -29.63 -14.32 18.87
CA GLN A 219 -31.06 -13.96 18.88
C GLN A 219 -31.28 -12.60 19.54
N ASN A 220 -30.69 -12.39 20.72
CA ASN A 220 -30.81 -11.16 21.49
C ASN A 220 -29.62 -10.25 21.22
N PHE A 221 -29.88 -9.13 20.54
CA PHE A 221 -28.85 -8.18 20.12
C PHE A 221 -28.91 -6.89 20.93
N THR A 222 -27.73 -6.40 21.32
CA THR A 222 -27.57 -5.12 22.01
C THR A 222 -26.60 -4.25 21.23
N VAL A 223 -26.92 -2.97 21.05
CA VAL A 223 -26.07 -2.01 20.34
C VAL A 223 -24.78 -1.78 21.14
N ILE A 224 -23.65 -1.71 20.42
CA ILE A 224 -22.39 -1.23 20.97
C ILE A 224 -22.33 0.27 20.70
N GLU A 225 -22.67 1.09 21.69
CA GLU A 225 -22.79 2.56 21.52
C GLU A 225 -21.54 3.21 20.90
N ALA A 226 -20.35 2.76 21.30
CA ALA A 226 -19.07 3.24 20.75
C ALA A 226 -18.84 2.88 19.26
N ALA A 227 -19.61 1.94 18.72
CA ALA A 227 -19.61 1.54 17.31
C ALA A 227 -20.94 1.87 16.62
N ASN A 228 -21.65 2.87 17.12
CA ASN A 228 -22.78 3.49 16.44
C ASN A 228 -22.27 4.69 15.62
N ILE A 229 -22.28 4.55 14.30
CA ILE A 229 -21.69 5.52 13.37
C ILE A 229 -22.81 6.24 12.61
N SER A 230 -22.72 7.56 12.56
CA SER A 230 -23.60 8.44 11.80
C SER A 230 -22.77 9.45 11.00
N ASN A 231 -23.32 9.94 9.89
CA ASN A 231 -22.65 10.87 8.96
C ASN A 231 -21.31 10.32 8.45
N ASN A 232 -21.19 8.99 8.30
CA ASN A 232 -19.99 8.41 7.73
C ASN A 232 -19.85 8.83 6.26
N ASP A 233 -18.65 9.23 5.90
CA ASP A 233 -18.34 9.78 4.59
C ASP A 233 -17.06 9.17 4.02
N THR A 234 -16.67 7.98 4.49
CA THR A 234 -15.50 7.22 4.02
C THR A 234 -15.88 5.78 3.69
N PHE A 235 -15.22 5.22 2.68
CA PHE A 235 -15.28 3.78 2.42
C PHE A 235 -14.47 2.96 3.42
N ARG A 236 -13.50 3.55 4.11
CA ARG A 236 -12.60 2.84 5.03
C ARG A 236 -12.88 3.25 6.46
N ASN A 237 -13.38 2.32 7.27
CA ASN A 237 -13.65 2.59 8.69
C ASN A 237 -12.71 1.79 9.58
N ILE A 238 -12.12 2.47 10.57
CA ILE A 238 -11.41 1.87 11.71
C ILE A 238 -12.21 2.24 12.95
N ILE A 239 -12.90 1.28 13.55
CA ILE A 239 -13.80 1.50 14.67
C ILE A 239 -13.20 0.85 15.90
N ASP A 240 -12.68 1.67 16.81
CA ASP A 240 -12.18 1.26 18.11
C ASP A 240 -13.30 1.24 19.14
N ILE A 241 -13.40 0.15 19.88
CA ILE A 241 -14.37 -0.02 20.96
C ILE A 241 -13.69 -0.53 22.22
N ASN A 242 -14.27 -0.23 23.38
CA ASN A 242 -13.93 -0.95 24.60
C ASN A 242 -14.16 -2.45 24.36
N PRO A 243 -13.24 -3.34 24.77
CA PRO A 243 -13.35 -4.76 24.48
C PRO A 243 -14.71 -5.34 24.89
N VAL A 244 -15.43 -5.92 23.93
CA VAL A 244 -16.72 -6.58 24.16
C VAL A 244 -16.56 -8.09 23.97
N ASN A 245 -16.92 -8.87 24.98
CA ASN A 245 -16.96 -10.32 24.86
C ASN A 245 -18.28 -10.77 24.22
N THR A 246 -18.22 -11.37 23.03
CA THR A 246 -19.41 -11.76 22.27
C THR A 246 -19.11 -12.92 21.32
N ARG A 247 -20.13 -13.70 20.94
CA ARG A 247 -19.98 -14.72 19.89
C ARG A 247 -20.36 -14.18 18.52
N PHE A 248 -21.37 -13.32 18.48
CA PHE A 248 -21.94 -12.79 17.26
C PHE A 248 -21.83 -11.26 17.23
N LEU A 249 -21.36 -10.73 16.11
CA LEU A 249 -21.49 -9.30 15.79
C LEU A 249 -22.40 -9.12 14.59
N ARG A 250 -23.35 -8.19 14.68
CA ARG A 250 -24.24 -7.81 13.60
C ARG A 250 -24.00 -6.36 13.19
N LEU A 251 -23.61 -6.15 11.95
CA LEU A 251 -23.65 -4.86 11.28
C LEU A 251 -25.08 -4.58 10.84
N LYS A 252 -25.68 -3.52 11.36
CA LYS A 252 -27.01 -3.05 10.99
C LYS A 252 -26.90 -1.76 10.22
N ILE A 253 -27.33 -1.77 8.96
CA ILE A 253 -27.19 -0.64 8.04
C ILE A 253 -28.51 0.14 8.03
N ARG A 254 -28.43 1.43 8.36
CA ARG A 254 -29.58 2.33 8.38
C ARG A 254 -29.63 3.24 7.17
N HIS A 255 -28.47 3.72 6.72
CA HIS A 255 -28.34 4.57 5.55
C HIS A 255 -27.06 4.26 4.78
N PHE A 256 -27.11 4.41 3.47
CA PHE A 256 -26.00 4.20 2.54
C PHE A 256 -26.19 5.09 1.31
N ARG A 257 -25.11 5.36 0.59
CA ARG A 257 -25.13 6.10 -0.67
C ARG A 257 -25.53 5.21 -1.83
N GLY A 258 -26.25 5.80 -2.79
CA GLY A 258 -26.59 5.16 -4.05
C GLY A 258 -27.62 4.03 -3.91
N VAL A 259 -27.40 2.91 -4.61
CA VAL A 259 -28.46 1.92 -4.86
C VAL A 259 -28.52 0.84 -3.79
N ALA A 260 -27.38 0.30 -3.36
CA ALA A 260 -27.34 -0.76 -2.36
C ALA A 260 -26.02 -0.72 -1.58
N PRO A 261 -26.01 -1.07 -0.29
CA PRO A 261 -24.78 -1.13 0.48
C PRO A 261 -23.84 -2.18 -0.09
N HIS A 262 -22.57 -1.80 -0.15
CA HIS A 262 -21.49 -2.59 -0.76
C HIS A 262 -20.33 -2.63 0.23
N LEU A 263 -19.88 -3.84 0.57
CA LEU A 263 -18.70 -4.07 1.39
C LEU A 263 -17.79 -5.09 0.74
N ASN A 264 -16.53 -4.71 0.57
CA ASN A 264 -15.47 -5.55 0.04
C ASN A 264 -14.86 -6.42 1.15
N CYS A 265 -14.72 -5.89 2.37
CA CYS A 265 -14.08 -6.64 3.45
C CYS A 265 -14.46 -6.13 4.84
N VAL A 266 -14.46 -7.03 5.83
CA VAL A 266 -14.54 -6.72 7.26
C VAL A 266 -13.55 -7.60 8.03
N ILE A 267 -12.70 -6.97 8.85
CA ILE A 267 -11.76 -7.65 9.75
C ILE A 267 -12.05 -7.23 11.19
N PHE A 268 -12.03 -8.19 12.10
CA PHE A 268 -12.21 -7.97 13.53
C PHE A 268 -10.92 -8.23 14.29
N TYR A 269 -10.72 -7.52 15.40
CA TYR A 269 -9.52 -7.62 16.21
C TYR A 269 -9.84 -7.76 17.70
N SER A 270 -9.05 -8.57 18.39
CA SER A 270 -9.00 -8.69 19.85
C SER A 270 -7.78 -7.96 20.41
N PRO A 271 -7.84 -7.46 21.66
CA PRO A 271 -6.63 -7.04 22.37
C PRO A 271 -5.71 -8.24 22.59
N GLY A 272 -4.42 -8.08 22.31
CA GLY A 272 -3.43 -9.12 22.55
C GLY A 272 -2.15 -8.96 21.74
N GLN A 273 -1.19 -9.81 22.04
CA GLN A 273 0.03 -9.97 21.23
C GLN A 273 -0.06 -11.30 20.47
N PRO A 274 0.43 -11.36 19.23
CA PRO A 274 0.59 -12.63 18.54
C PRO A 274 1.47 -13.58 19.35
N LYS A 275 1.24 -14.88 19.19
CA LYS A 275 2.04 -15.90 19.88
C LYS A 275 3.44 -15.95 19.28
N VAL A 276 4.45 -16.16 20.13
CA VAL A 276 5.80 -16.44 19.64
C VAL A 276 5.78 -17.77 18.88
N PRO A 277 6.17 -17.80 17.59
CA PRO A 277 6.11 -19.01 16.79
C PRO A 277 7.17 -20.03 17.24
N ILE A 278 6.88 -21.31 16.99
CA ILE A 278 7.83 -22.39 17.26
C ILE A 278 8.92 -22.37 16.18
N THR A 279 10.16 -22.18 16.59
CA THR A 279 11.31 -22.12 15.68
C THR A 279 11.75 -23.53 15.26
N PRO A 280 12.08 -23.76 13.98
CA PRO A 280 12.74 -24.99 13.55
C PRO A 280 14.09 -25.22 14.26
N GLU A 281 14.48 -26.48 14.44
CA GLU A 281 15.84 -26.81 14.87
C GLU A 281 16.85 -26.60 13.74
N GLY A 282 18.00 -26.01 14.04
CA GLY A 282 19.05 -25.70 13.07
C GLY A 282 18.89 -24.33 12.41
N ARG A 283 19.56 -24.13 11.28
CA ARG A 283 19.54 -22.87 10.54
C ARG A 283 18.20 -22.69 9.82
N TYR A 284 17.60 -21.52 9.95
CA TYR A 284 16.32 -21.24 9.32
C TYR A 284 16.18 -19.77 8.93
N VAL A 285 15.36 -19.53 7.90
CA VAL A 285 14.94 -18.20 7.47
C VAL A 285 13.53 -17.94 7.97
N LEU A 286 13.31 -16.73 8.48
CA LEU A 286 11.99 -16.21 8.79
C LEU A 286 11.41 -15.55 7.54
N LEU A 287 10.37 -16.16 6.97
CA LEU A 287 9.65 -15.63 5.81
C LEU A 287 8.36 -14.96 6.28
N ILE A 288 8.21 -13.67 5.98
CA ILE A 288 7.03 -12.88 6.34
C ILE A 288 6.11 -12.82 5.12
N GLY A 289 4.87 -13.29 5.30
CA GLY A 289 3.83 -13.27 4.29
C GLY A 289 3.11 -11.91 4.25
N ASP A 290 3.33 -11.16 3.18
CA ASP A 290 2.87 -9.78 3.01
C ASP A 290 1.55 -9.68 2.25
N GLN A 291 0.90 -10.81 1.94
CA GLN A 291 -0.46 -10.84 1.43
C GLN A 291 -1.47 -10.53 2.52
N MET A 292 -2.67 -10.05 2.14
CA MET A 292 -3.74 -9.74 3.09
C MET A 292 -4.15 -10.95 3.93
N ASN A 293 -4.19 -12.15 3.36
CA ASN A 293 -4.40 -13.41 4.10
C ASN A 293 -3.21 -13.85 4.97
N GLY A 294 -2.03 -13.23 4.85
CA GLY A 294 -0.80 -13.60 5.54
C GLY A 294 0.08 -14.61 4.79
N GLY A 295 -0.29 -14.97 3.57
CA GLY A 295 0.49 -15.81 2.67
C GLY A 295 1.57 -15.04 1.92
N THR A 296 2.24 -15.72 1.00
CA THR A 296 3.24 -15.13 0.11
C THR A 296 2.67 -14.99 -1.29
N PHE A 297 2.99 -13.89 -2.00
CA PHE A 297 2.55 -13.72 -3.39
C PHE A 297 3.03 -14.84 -4.34
N THR A 298 4.23 -15.35 -4.08
CA THR A 298 4.88 -16.40 -4.88
C THR A 298 5.23 -17.60 -4.00
N GLN A 299 5.72 -18.69 -4.60
CA GLN A 299 6.12 -19.90 -3.88
C GLN A 299 7.55 -19.80 -3.31
N LEU A 300 7.84 -18.74 -2.54
CA LEU A 300 9.18 -18.48 -1.99
C LEU A 300 9.75 -19.63 -1.15
N ALA A 301 8.96 -20.19 -0.22
CA ALA A 301 9.43 -21.27 0.63
C ALA A 301 9.76 -22.56 -0.16
N PRO A 302 8.88 -23.03 -1.09
CA PRO A 302 9.24 -24.10 -2.03
C PRO A 302 10.49 -23.79 -2.86
N TYR A 303 10.63 -22.57 -3.39
CA TYR A 303 11.80 -22.18 -4.19
C TYR A 303 13.10 -22.22 -3.37
N ILE A 304 13.12 -21.65 -2.15
CA ILE A 304 14.32 -21.68 -1.30
C ILE A 304 14.74 -23.12 -0.97
N LYS A 305 13.77 -24.04 -0.84
CA LYS A 305 14.07 -25.45 -0.62
C LYS A 305 14.81 -26.10 -1.79
N THR A 306 14.63 -25.62 -3.03
CA THR A 306 15.35 -26.17 -4.20
C THR A 306 16.81 -25.74 -4.27
N LEU A 307 17.21 -24.71 -3.50
CA LEU A 307 18.58 -24.21 -3.45
C LEU A 307 19.55 -25.12 -2.67
N ASP A 308 19.01 -26.12 -1.95
CA ASP A 308 19.77 -27.14 -1.19
C ASP A 308 20.85 -26.58 -0.24
N LEU A 309 20.56 -25.45 0.40
CA LEU A 309 21.49 -24.77 1.33
C LEU A 309 21.43 -25.32 2.78
N GLY A 310 20.66 -26.38 3.03
CA GLY A 310 20.44 -26.92 4.37
C GLY A 310 19.70 -25.95 5.32
N ILE A 311 18.90 -25.05 4.75
CA ILE A 311 18.13 -24.01 5.47
C ILE A 311 16.67 -24.45 5.60
N LYS A 312 16.09 -24.35 6.80
CA LYS A 312 14.66 -24.53 7.04
C LYS A 312 13.90 -23.21 6.89
N MET A 313 12.58 -23.29 6.70
CA MET A 313 11.71 -22.11 6.60
C MET A 313 10.76 -22.03 7.79
N LEU A 314 10.58 -20.83 8.33
CA LEU A 314 9.47 -20.49 9.22
C LEU A 314 8.68 -19.36 8.57
N THR A 315 7.45 -19.66 8.12
CA THR A 315 6.57 -18.66 7.51
C THR A 315 5.60 -18.11 8.55
N VAL A 316 5.49 -16.80 8.65
CA VAL A 316 4.57 -16.11 9.58
C VAL A 316 3.85 -14.97 8.83
N PRO A 317 2.53 -14.77 9.04
CA PRO A 317 1.83 -13.60 8.52
C PRO A 317 2.41 -12.27 9.02
N HIS A 318 2.37 -11.22 8.20
CA HIS A 318 2.79 -9.88 8.60
C HIS A 318 2.06 -9.35 9.86
N TYR A 319 0.79 -9.71 10.05
CA TYR A 319 -0.03 -9.31 11.20
C TYR A 319 0.19 -10.18 12.46
N GLU A 320 1.07 -11.19 12.42
CA GLU A 320 1.42 -12.04 13.57
C GLU A 320 2.88 -11.89 14.01
N ILE A 321 3.59 -10.88 13.50
CA ILE A 321 5.01 -10.68 13.78
C ILE A 321 5.34 -9.22 14.11
N ASN A 322 6.29 -9.02 15.01
CA ASN A 322 6.89 -7.74 15.33
C ASN A 322 8.30 -7.94 15.90
N ASN A 323 9.02 -6.84 16.16
CA ASN A 323 10.37 -6.90 16.68
C ASN A 323 10.46 -7.61 18.05
N ASP A 324 9.50 -7.38 18.95
CA ASP A 324 9.48 -8.02 20.28
C ASP A 324 9.33 -9.55 20.18
N ILE A 325 8.57 -10.04 19.19
CA ILE A 325 8.47 -11.46 18.90
C ILE A 325 9.79 -12.00 18.38
N ILE A 326 10.46 -11.30 17.45
CA ILE A 326 11.78 -11.67 16.95
C ILE A 326 12.79 -11.77 18.11
N GLU A 327 12.75 -10.83 19.06
CA GLU A 327 13.59 -10.84 20.25
C GLU A 327 13.35 -12.07 21.15
N LYS A 328 12.11 -12.57 21.21
CA LYS A 328 11.71 -13.73 22.02
C LYS A 328 11.87 -15.09 21.33
N LEU A 329 12.22 -15.13 20.04
CA LEU A 329 12.48 -16.39 19.34
C LEU A 329 13.60 -17.18 20.03
N LYS A 330 13.38 -18.49 20.23
CA LYS A 330 14.32 -19.41 20.90
C LYS A 330 15.73 -19.35 20.27
N ASN A 331 15.79 -19.37 18.95
CA ASN A 331 17.02 -19.17 18.16
C ASN A 331 16.75 -18.07 17.14
N LYS A 332 17.74 -17.22 16.83
CA LYS A 332 17.57 -16.19 15.79
C LYS A 332 17.60 -16.82 14.39
N PRO A 333 16.77 -16.34 13.44
CA PRO A 333 16.89 -16.76 12.05
C PRO A 333 18.22 -16.24 11.45
N ILE A 334 18.74 -16.95 10.45
CA ILE A 334 19.94 -16.49 9.72
C ILE A 334 19.62 -15.29 8.82
N ALA A 335 18.36 -15.18 8.38
CA ALA A 335 17.85 -14.08 7.57
C ALA A 335 16.34 -13.90 7.75
N ILE A 336 15.87 -12.71 7.44
CA ILE A 336 14.45 -12.37 7.28
C ILE A 336 14.19 -12.13 5.80
N ILE A 337 13.10 -12.69 5.27
CA ILE A 337 12.62 -12.37 3.92
C ILE A 337 11.21 -11.78 4.04
N LEU A 338 11.02 -10.60 3.46
CA LEU A 338 9.71 -10.01 3.23
C LEU A 338 9.27 -10.38 1.81
N SER A 339 8.06 -10.91 1.67
CA SER A 339 7.55 -11.42 0.41
C SER A 339 6.83 -10.33 -0.42
N GLY A 340 6.32 -10.73 -1.58
CA GLY A 340 5.48 -9.86 -2.40
C GLY A 340 4.04 -9.74 -1.88
N ASN A 341 3.36 -8.73 -2.38
CA ASN A 341 1.93 -8.47 -2.25
C ASN A 341 1.44 -8.03 -3.64
N ASN A 342 0.20 -8.35 -3.96
CA ASN A 342 -0.47 -7.95 -5.18
C ASN A 342 -1.72 -7.13 -4.89
N ALA A 343 -1.83 -6.53 -3.70
CA ALA A 343 -2.90 -5.64 -3.31
C ALA A 343 -2.55 -4.16 -3.36
N ASP A 344 -3.58 -3.34 -3.56
CA ASP A 344 -3.41 -1.90 -3.55
C ASP A 344 -3.32 -1.38 -2.11
N TYR A 345 -2.24 -0.68 -1.76
CA TYR A 345 -2.00 -0.25 -0.37
C TYR A 345 -3.12 0.60 0.26
N PRO A 346 -3.84 1.46 -0.48
CA PRO A 346 -5.04 2.13 0.02
C PRO A 346 -6.19 1.17 0.37
N ASN A 347 -6.18 -0.07 -0.08
CA ASN A 347 -7.24 -1.02 0.25
C ASN A 347 -6.85 -1.94 1.41
N LEU A 348 -5.63 -1.80 1.93
CA LEU A 348 -5.12 -2.61 3.03
C LEU A 348 -5.27 -1.90 4.38
N PRO A 349 -5.47 -2.67 5.47
CA PRO A 349 -5.31 -2.19 6.84
C PRO A 349 -3.83 -1.96 7.15
N MET A 350 -3.22 -0.91 6.57
CA MET A 350 -1.77 -0.65 6.63
C MET A 350 -1.16 -0.62 8.04
N TYR A 351 -1.97 -0.38 9.08
CA TYR A 351 -1.50 -0.46 10.46
C TYR A 351 -1.04 -1.86 10.88
N GLU A 352 -1.45 -2.92 10.18
CA GLU A 352 -1.00 -4.29 10.44
C GLU A 352 0.49 -4.50 10.10
N TYR A 353 1.03 -3.70 9.18
CA TYR A 353 2.43 -3.73 8.78
C TYR A 353 3.34 -2.98 9.76
N ASN A 354 2.81 -2.34 10.80
CA ASN A 354 3.62 -1.62 11.79
C ASN A 354 4.67 -2.54 12.45
N GLY A 355 4.34 -3.80 12.68
CA GLY A 355 5.31 -4.81 13.16
C GLY A 355 6.47 -5.02 12.20
N VAL A 356 6.18 -5.10 10.89
CA VAL A 356 7.18 -5.22 9.83
C VAL A 356 8.05 -3.97 9.74
N PHE A 357 7.46 -2.77 9.79
CA PHE A 357 8.21 -1.51 9.80
C PHE A 357 9.15 -1.41 11.00
N ASP A 358 8.71 -1.84 12.18
CA ASP A 358 9.56 -1.88 13.37
C ASP A 358 10.72 -2.88 13.23
N ILE A 359 10.48 -4.04 12.62
CA ILE A 359 11.53 -5.02 12.31
C ILE A 359 12.58 -4.39 11.38
N ILE A 360 12.15 -3.75 10.28
CA ILE A 360 13.07 -3.13 9.30
C ILE A 360 13.96 -2.09 9.97
N ARG A 361 13.42 -1.24 10.87
CA ARG A 361 14.20 -0.21 11.58
C ARG A 361 15.24 -0.80 12.53
N LYS A 362 14.87 -1.86 13.25
CA LYS A 362 15.62 -2.34 14.43
C LYS A 362 16.53 -3.55 14.15
N THR A 363 16.21 -4.34 13.13
CA THR A 363 16.92 -5.62 12.91
C THR A 363 18.39 -5.41 12.55
N ASN A 364 19.23 -6.28 13.11
CA ASN A 364 20.61 -6.53 12.65
C ASN A 364 20.72 -7.89 11.93
N ILE A 365 19.61 -8.63 11.85
CA ILE A 365 19.53 -9.87 11.07
C ILE A 365 19.47 -9.48 9.59
N PRO A 366 20.24 -10.13 8.70
CA PRO A 366 20.15 -9.91 7.27
C PRO A 366 18.70 -9.95 6.79
N LEU A 367 18.27 -8.94 6.02
CA LEU A 367 16.90 -8.81 5.55
C LEU A 367 16.86 -8.60 4.04
N LEU A 368 16.02 -9.35 3.33
CA LEU A 368 15.71 -9.14 1.92
C LEU A 368 14.21 -8.90 1.75
N GLY A 369 13.84 -7.76 1.17
CA GLY A 369 12.47 -7.49 0.75
C GLY A 369 12.28 -7.69 -0.74
N ILE A 370 11.28 -8.47 -1.14
CA ILE A 370 10.97 -8.78 -2.55
C ILE A 370 9.63 -8.15 -2.94
N CYS A 371 9.59 -7.40 -4.05
CA CYS A 371 8.41 -6.70 -4.55
C CYS A 371 7.75 -5.81 -3.48
N ALA A 372 6.64 -6.21 -2.87
CA ALA A 372 6.05 -5.48 -1.76
C ALA A 372 7.00 -5.38 -0.56
N GLY A 373 7.78 -6.42 -0.25
CA GLY A 373 8.81 -6.35 0.77
C GLY A 373 9.86 -5.25 0.50
N HIS A 374 10.25 -5.05 -0.76
CA HIS A 374 11.11 -3.94 -1.18
C HIS A 374 10.44 -2.58 -0.96
N GLN A 375 9.15 -2.49 -1.24
CA GLN A 375 8.34 -1.30 -1.03
C GLN A 375 8.13 -1.01 0.45
N MET A 376 7.95 -2.03 1.31
CA MET A 376 7.85 -1.89 2.77
C MET A 376 9.15 -1.36 3.38
N ILE A 377 10.31 -1.75 2.84
CA ILE A 377 11.59 -1.14 3.21
C ILE A 377 11.54 0.36 2.93
N ALA A 378 11.17 0.79 1.73
CA ALA A 378 11.05 2.22 1.40
C ALA A 378 9.99 2.95 2.26
N PHE A 379 8.80 2.36 2.44
CA PHE A 379 7.73 2.90 3.29
C PHE A 379 8.16 3.14 4.73
N THR A 380 9.06 2.31 5.25
CA THR A 380 9.60 2.46 6.62
C THR A 380 10.29 3.81 6.83
N TYR A 381 10.91 4.36 5.78
CA TYR A 381 11.59 5.66 5.75
C TYR A 381 10.70 6.79 5.21
N GLY A 382 9.57 6.45 4.58
CA GLY A 382 8.48 7.38 4.33
C GLY A 382 7.49 6.88 3.28
N TYR A 383 6.21 7.19 3.48
CA TYR A 383 5.16 6.78 2.54
C TYR A 383 5.35 7.31 1.12
N SER A 384 5.93 8.51 0.96
CA SER A 384 6.23 9.14 -0.33
C SER A 384 7.32 8.44 -1.15
N PHE A 385 8.05 7.49 -0.57
CA PHE A 385 9.13 6.79 -1.28
C PHE A 385 8.59 5.73 -2.24
N VAL A 386 7.30 5.37 -2.17
CA VAL A 386 6.67 4.38 -3.05
C VAL A 386 5.46 5.00 -3.73
N ARG A 387 5.23 4.55 -4.97
CA ARG A 387 4.23 5.13 -5.84
C ARG A 387 3.41 4.05 -6.57
N SER A 388 2.11 4.28 -6.72
CA SER A 388 1.26 3.48 -7.61
C SER A 388 1.61 3.76 -9.07
N MET A 389 1.77 2.69 -9.84
CA MET A 389 1.94 2.70 -11.28
C MET A 389 0.63 2.38 -12.02
N GLY A 390 -0.46 2.12 -11.28
CA GLY A 390 -1.73 1.62 -11.82
C GLY A 390 -1.79 0.09 -11.87
N TRP A 391 -3.00 -0.44 -12.12
CA TRP A 391 -3.29 -1.88 -12.17
C TRP A 391 -3.09 -2.50 -13.55
N GLU A 392 -2.44 -1.79 -14.48
CA GLU A 392 -2.02 -2.42 -15.72
C GLU A 392 -0.93 -3.43 -15.34
N ALA A 393 -1.33 -4.69 -15.27
CA ALA A 393 -0.44 -5.81 -15.13
C ALA A 393 0.61 -5.70 -16.24
N LEU A 394 1.77 -5.12 -15.93
CA LEU A 394 2.96 -5.20 -16.76
C LEU A 394 3.42 -6.64 -16.63
N THR A 395 2.69 -7.54 -17.28
CA THR A 395 2.88 -8.99 -17.26
C THR A 395 4.19 -9.33 -17.96
N SER A 396 5.29 -9.28 -17.20
CA SER A 396 6.49 -10.03 -17.52
C SER A 396 6.19 -11.54 -17.69
N LEU A 397 5.07 -12.04 -17.16
CA LEU A 397 4.66 -13.43 -17.33
C LEU A 397 4.22 -13.80 -18.75
N GLU A 398 3.72 -12.85 -19.56
CA GLU A 398 3.08 -13.20 -20.85
C GLU A 398 3.83 -12.69 -22.09
N LYS A 399 4.57 -11.56 -22.00
CA LYS A 399 5.31 -11.01 -23.15
C LYS A 399 6.66 -10.40 -22.78
N LEU A 400 7.74 -11.12 -23.15
CA LEU A 400 9.14 -10.67 -23.04
C LEU A 400 9.41 -9.27 -23.61
N GLN A 401 8.66 -8.85 -24.63
CA GLN A 401 8.87 -7.57 -25.33
C GLN A 401 8.66 -6.32 -24.46
N GLN A 402 8.05 -6.46 -23.28
CA GLN A 402 7.84 -5.35 -22.35
C GLN A 402 8.87 -5.33 -21.19
N VAL A 403 9.67 -6.38 -21.03
CA VAL A 403 10.68 -6.45 -19.94
C VAL A 403 11.89 -5.62 -20.35
N LYS A 404 12.19 -4.57 -19.57
CA LYS A 404 13.36 -3.72 -19.80
C LYS A 404 14.60 -4.36 -19.17
N PRO A 405 15.79 -4.20 -19.78
CA PRO A 405 17.03 -4.63 -19.15
C PRO A 405 17.23 -3.92 -17.81
N ILE A 406 17.61 -4.68 -16.80
CA ILE A 406 18.02 -4.20 -15.49
C ILE A 406 19.54 -4.01 -15.55
N HIS A 407 19.98 -2.78 -15.27
CA HIS A 407 21.37 -2.38 -15.26
C HIS A 407 21.88 -2.36 -13.82
N ILE A 408 22.97 -3.09 -13.55
CA ILE A 408 23.68 -3.03 -12.28
C ILE A 408 24.55 -1.76 -12.30
N LEU A 409 24.34 -0.87 -11.33
CA LEU A 409 25.04 0.41 -11.18
C LEU A 409 26.23 0.30 -10.22
N ILE A 410 26.10 -0.54 -9.19
CA ILE A 410 27.12 -0.77 -8.15
C ILE A 410 27.41 -2.27 -8.08
N ASP A 411 28.69 -2.64 -8.17
CA ASP A 411 29.12 -4.03 -7.98
C ASP A 411 28.94 -4.42 -6.50
N ASP A 412 28.11 -5.44 -6.25
CA ASP A 412 27.81 -5.95 -4.92
C ASP A 412 27.79 -7.48 -4.95
N PRO A 413 28.27 -8.16 -3.89
CA PRO A 413 28.26 -9.63 -3.81
C PRO A 413 26.88 -10.26 -4.06
N ILE A 414 25.78 -9.54 -3.84
CA ILE A 414 24.43 -10.02 -4.15
C ILE A 414 24.23 -10.32 -5.64
N PHE A 415 24.98 -9.67 -6.54
CA PHE A 415 24.92 -9.88 -8.00
C PHE A 415 25.97 -10.85 -8.55
N LYS A 416 26.71 -11.57 -7.69
CA LYS A 416 27.70 -12.53 -8.15
C LYS A 416 27.11 -13.50 -9.18
N SER A 417 27.79 -13.64 -10.31
CA SER A 417 27.39 -14.50 -11.44
C SER A 417 26.11 -14.06 -12.19
N ILE A 418 25.62 -12.84 -11.95
CA ILE A 418 24.54 -12.23 -12.74
C ILE A 418 25.17 -11.37 -13.86
N LYS A 419 24.66 -11.50 -15.09
CA LYS A 419 25.13 -10.69 -16.23
C LYS A 419 24.65 -9.25 -16.08
N ASN A 420 25.44 -8.28 -16.54
CA ASN A 420 25.03 -6.88 -16.60
C ASN A 420 24.97 -6.41 -18.07
N PRO A 421 23.83 -5.95 -18.59
CA PRO A 421 22.50 -6.00 -17.97
C PRO A 421 21.91 -7.43 -17.99
N PHE A 422 20.84 -7.62 -17.22
CA PHE A 422 20.01 -8.83 -17.25
C PHE A 422 18.53 -8.49 -17.39
N ILE A 423 17.68 -9.49 -17.53
CA ILE A 423 16.21 -9.34 -17.50
C ILE A 423 15.63 -10.24 -16.41
N ALA A 424 14.55 -9.82 -15.77
CA ALA A 424 13.90 -10.58 -14.71
C ALA A 424 12.38 -10.29 -14.68
N PRO A 425 11.57 -11.13 -14.00
CA PRO A 425 10.14 -10.89 -13.86
C PRO A 425 9.84 -9.69 -12.96
N GLU A 426 9.28 -8.64 -13.54
CA GLU A 426 8.81 -7.43 -12.86
C GLU A 426 7.28 -7.48 -12.77
N ILE A 427 6.74 -7.91 -11.63
CA ILE A 427 5.30 -8.10 -11.40
C ILE A 427 4.85 -7.20 -10.26
N HIS A 428 4.55 -5.93 -10.57
CA HIS A 428 4.20 -4.96 -9.55
C HIS A 428 3.33 -3.82 -10.10
N GLY A 429 2.29 -3.44 -9.35
CA GLY A 429 1.49 -2.22 -9.59
C GLY A 429 2.02 -0.99 -8.86
N TRP A 430 3.09 -1.15 -8.07
CA TRP A 430 3.72 -0.10 -7.28
C TRP A 430 5.23 -0.14 -7.48
N SER A 431 5.93 0.97 -7.30
CA SER A 431 7.40 1.03 -7.39
C SER A 431 7.99 2.02 -6.38
N VAL A 432 9.23 1.78 -5.96
CA VAL A 432 10.00 2.78 -5.24
C VAL A 432 10.32 3.94 -6.19
N ALA A 433 9.98 5.16 -5.78
CA ALA A 433 10.13 6.38 -6.57
C ALA A 433 11.32 7.23 -6.14
N VAL A 434 11.74 7.09 -4.88
CA VAL A 434 12.88 7.79 -4.29
C VAL A 434 13.66 6.75 -3.49
N VAL A 435 14.98 6.77 -3.55
CA VAL A 435 15.82 5.90 -2.70
C VAL A 435 15.94 6.57 -1.32
N PRO A 436 15.67 5.86 -0.20
CA PRO A 436 15.92 6.39 1.13
C PRO A 436 17.38 6.83 1.32
N GLU A 437 17.61 7.90 2.09
CA GLU A 437 18.96 8.48 2.28
C GLU A 437 19.97 7.46 2.84
N ASP A 438 19.52 6.55 3.70
CA ASP A 438 20.35 5.50 4.30
C ASP A 438 20.66 4.33 3.34
N PHE A 439 20.19 4.41 2.10
CA PHE A 439 20.29 3.36 1.09
C PHE A 439 21.06 3.84 -0.15
N GLU A 440 21.64 2.87 -0.85
CA GLU A 440 22.28 3.03 -2.15
C GLU A 440 21.46 2.33 -3.22
N LEU A 441 21.40 2.93 -4.41
CA LEU A 441 20.79 2.33 -5.59
C LEU A 441 21.77 1.34 -6.22
N LEU A 442 21.46 0.07 -6.16
CA LEU A 442 22.31 -1.00 -6.68
C LEU A 442 22.04 -1.29 -8.16
N SER A 443 20.77 -1.26 -8.57
CA SER A 443 20.37 -1.52 -9.95
C SER A 443 19.07 -0.81 -10.30
N GLU A 444 18.87 -0.54 -11.59
CA GLU A 444 17.67 0.11 -12.11
C GLU A 444 17.27 -0.41 -13.50
N SER A 445 15.99 -0.24 -13.83
CA SER A 445 15.46 -0.34 -15.19
C SER A 445 14.68 0.95 -15.49
N THR A 446 13.39 0.85 -15.85
CA THR A 446 12.45 1.99 -15.74
C THR A 446 12.16 2.35 -14.28
N TYR A 447 12.45 1.43 -13.36
CA TYR A 447 12.18 1.56 -11.93
C TYR A 447 13.44 1.31 -11.12
N ILE A 448 13.42 1.74 -9.86
CA ILE A 448 14.41 1.33 -8.85
C ILE A 448 14.25 -0.18 -8.64
N GLN A 449 15.28 -0.96 -9.00
CA GLN A 449 15.21 -2.43 -8.97
C GLN A 449 15.82 -3.01 -7.72
N ASN A 450 17.00 -2.56 -7.31
CA ASN A 450 17.61 -3.00 -6.07
C ASN A 450 18.15 -1.82 -5.25
N ILE A 451 17.92 -1.88 -3.94
CA ILE A 451 18.49 -0.95 -2.97
C ILE A 451 19.20 -1.74 -1.86
N LYS A 452 20.20 -1.13 -1.26
CA LYS A 452 20.93 -1.70 -0.11
C LYS A 452 21.15 -0.64 0.96
N HIS A 453 20.94 -0.98 2.22
CA HIS A 453 21.26 -0.09 3.32
C HIS A 453 22.79 0.06 3.43
N LYS A 454 23.28 1.29 3.61
CA LYS A 454 24.71 1.63 3.70
C LYS A 454 25.48 0.91 4.82
N GLU A 455 24.81 0.62 5.94
CA GLU A 455 25.45 0.08 7.15
C GLU A 455 24.94 -1.31 7.55
N LYS A 456 23.75 -1.71 7.08
CA LYS A 456 23.10 -2.98 7.47
C LYS A 456 23.00 -3.91 6.28
N LEU A 457 22.95 -5.23 6.53
CA LEU A 457 22.66 -6.25 5.50
C LEU A 457 21.17 -6.28 5.15
N ILE A 458 20.62 -5.13 4.76
CA ILE A 458 19.23 -4.95 4.35
C ILE A 458 19.22 -4.64 2.86
N TYR A 459 18.57 -5.50 2.09
CA TYR A 459 18.43 -5.40 0.65
C TYR A 459 16.95 -5.34 0.27
N GLY A 460 16.64 -4.59 -0.79
CA GLY A 460 15.35 -4.64 -1.46
C GLY A 460 15.53 -5.05 -2.93
N SER A 461 14.58 -5.84 -3.45
CA SER A 461 14.49 -6.24 -4.86
C SER A 461 13.07 -6.04 -5.37
N GLN A 462 12.87 -5.22 -6.40
CA GLN A 462 11.56 -4.98 -7.01
C GLN A 462 11.13 -6.15 -7.91
N PHE A 463 12.05 -6.71 -8.68
CA PHE A 463 11.79 -7.93 -9.45
C PHE A 463 11.76 -9.17 -8.55
N HIS A 464 11.22 -10.27 -9.09
CA HIS A 464 11.07 -11.56 -8.41
C HIS A 464 12.20 -12.54 -8.79
N PRO A 465 13.29 -12.67 -8.00
CA PRO A 465 14.33 -13.66 -8.25
C PRO A 465 13.82 -15.11 -8.11
N GLU A 466 12.73 -15.32 -7.37
CA GLU A 466 12.15 -16.63 -7.08
C GLU A 466 11.23 -17.18 -8.18
N VAL A 467 10.86 -16.36 -9.17
CA VAL A 467 9.95 -16.78 -10.25
C VAL A 467 10.72 -17.61 -11.28
N GLU A 468 10.35 -18.88 -11.40
CA GLU A 468 10.98 -19.84 -12.31
C GLU A 468 10.51 -19.67 -13.76
N VAL A 469 11.20 -18.80 -14.50
CA VAL A 469 11.01 -18.63 -15.95
C VAL A 469 12.35 -18.59 -16.69
N PRO A 470 12.45 -19.10 -17.94
CA PRO A 470 13.74 -19.26 -18.64
C PRO A 470 14.55 -17.98 -18.80
N TYR A 471 13.87 -16.84 -18.86
CA TYR A 471 14.49 -15.54 -19.05
C TYR A 471 14.94 -14.89 -17.74
N ASN A 472 14.65 -15.46 -16.56
CA ASN A 472 15.01 -14.84 -15.29
C ASN A 472 16.53 -14.90 -15.05
N GLY A 473 17.23 -13.84 -15.48
CA GLY A 473 18.66 -13.65 -15.25
C GLY A 473 19.01 -13.28 -13.80
N GLY A 474 18.01 -12.92 -12.99
CA GLY A 474 18.18 -12.49 -11.59
C GLY A 474 18.11 -13.61 -10.55
N LYS A 475 17.91 -14.87 -10.97
CA LYS A 475 17.68 -16.02 -10.06
C LYS A 475 18.77 -16.24 -9.00
N GLU A 476 20.02 -15.91 -9.32
CA GLU A 476 21.15 -16.11 -8.40
C GLU A 476 21.11 -15.12 -7.22
N LEU A 477 20.36 -14.01 -7.32
CA LEU A 477 20.30 -12.97 -6.30
C LEU A 477 19.87 -13.55 -4.94
N LEU A 478 18.82 -14.37 -4.93
CA LEU A 478 18.32 -14.96 -3.69
C LEU A 478 19.34 -15.94 -3.09
N THR A 479 19.97 -16.77 -3.92
CA THR A 479 21.03 -17.69 -3.50
C THR A 479 22.23 -16.94 -2.91
N ASN A 480 22.66 -15.85 -3.55
CA ASN A 480 23.77 -15.02 -3.09
C ASN A 480 23.44 -14.36 -1.74
N PHE A 481 22.24 -13.78 -1.60
CA PHE A 481 21.78 -13.21 -0.34
C PHE A 481 21.80 -14.25 0.80
N LEU A 482 21.26 -15.45 0.56
CA LEU A 482 21.24 -16.51 1.57
C LEU A 482 22.65 -16.99 1.96
N LYS A 483 23.59 -17.05 1.02
CA LYS A 483 25.01 -17.34 1.32
C LYS A 483 25.65 -16.25 2.18
N ILE A 484 25.43 -14.98 1.82
CA ILE A 484 25.90 -13.82 2.62
C ILE A 484 25.33 -13.89 4.04
N ALA A 485 24.04 -14.21 4.17
CA ALA A 485 23.38 -14.33 5.47
C ALA A 485 23.92 -15.50 6.32
N LEU A 486 24.20 -16.65 5.68
CA LEU A 486 24.86 -17.78 6.33
C LEU A 486 26.24 -17.39 6.87
N ASP A 487 27.06 -16.75 6.04
CA ASP A 487 28.42 -16.30 6.42
C ASP A 487 28.39 -15.21 7.51
N ASN A 488 27.32 -14.42 7.59
CA ASN A 488 27.13 -13.45 8.66
C ASN A 488 26.68 -14.12 9.97
N SER A 489 25.90 -15.21 9.91
CA SER A 489 25.42 -15.92 11.10
C SER A 489 26.49 -16.76 11.82
N THR A 490 27.65 -16.96 11.18
CA THR A 490 28.79 -17.70 11.73
C THR A 490 29.87 -16.80 12.34
N LYS A 491 29.73 -15.48 12.19
CA LYS A 491 30.55 -14.46 12.88
C LYS A 491 29.90 -14.06 14.18
#